data_AF-A0A7R9LGY5-F1
#
_entry.id   AF-A0A7R9LGY5-F1
#
_cell.length_a   1.000
_cell.length_b   1.000
_cell.length_c   1.000
_cell.angle_alpha   90.00
_cell.angle_beta   90.00
_cell.angle_gamma   90.00
#
_symmetry.space_group_name_H-M   'P 1'
#
loop_
_entity.id
_entity.type
_entity.pdbx_description
1 polymer ?
#
loop_
_entity_poly.entity_id
_entity_poly.type
_entity_poly.pdbx_seq_one_letter_code
_entity_poly.pdbx_strand_id
1 'polypeptide(L)'
;MKMDTLSQQQTVSTSGGQQPISGSTVDHLFRDWLPRLLEEKKHLVDVVKSVYQWNITRNKQIVSVWTLDLKSPGGAIYAGAAKVKPDCCITIDEEASLGMFTGTLDPAKV
;
A
#
# COMPACT_ATOMS: atom_id res chain seq x y z
N MET A 1 7.17 -50.59 0.28
CA MET A 1 6.31 -49.81 1.21
C MET A 1 6.23 -48.41 0.64
N LYS A 2 5.08 -47.84 0.23
CA LYS A 2 3.81 -47.57 0.93
C LYS A 2 3.96 -46.64 2.16
N MET A 3 3.22 -45.52 2.09
CA MET A 3 2.61 -44.72 3.16
C MET A 3 3.51 -43.77 4.00
N ASP A 4 3.12 -42.52 4.32
CA ASP A 4 2.02 -41.69 3.76
C ASP A 4 2.16 -40.17 4.07
N THR A 5 1.28 -39.35 3.46
CA THR A 5 0.97 -37.92 3.69
C THR A 5 0.92 -37.46 5.15
N LEU A 6 1.45 -36.25 5.48
CA LEU A 6 0.75 -35.26 6.33
C LEU A 6 1.43 -33.86 6.42
N SER A 7 0.60 -32.86 6.74
CA SER A 7 0.90 -31.43 6.83
C SER A 7 1.26 -30.98 8.26
N GLN A 8 2.06 -29.91 8.37
CA GLN A 8 1.97 -28.84 9.39
C GLN A 8 2.92 -27.70 8.97
N GLN A 9 2.37 -26.56 8.54
CA GLN A 9 2.17 -25.35 9.36
C GLN A 9 3.43 -24.83 10.05
N GLN A 10 3.90 -23.65 9.63
CA GLN A 10 4.85 -22.84 10.39
C GLN A 10 4.28 -21.43 10.62
N THR A 11 3.56 -21.33 11.74
CA THR A 11 3.51 -20.19 12.68
C THR A 11 3.58 -18.77 12.11
N VAL A 12 2.40 -18.13 12.03
CA VAL A 12 2.30 -16.66 12.00
C VAL A 12 2.84 -16.09 13.31
N SER A 13 3.85 -15.22 13.24
CA SER A 13 4.43 -14.52 14.39
C SER A 13 4.22 -13.02 14.25
N THR A 14 3.35 -12.45 15.09
CA THR A 14 2.95 -11.05 15.02
C THR A 14 3.81 -10.16 15.92
N SER A 15 4.67 -9.32 15.34
CA SER A 15 5.22 -8.14 16.02
C SER A 15 5.79 -7.10 15.05
N GLY A 16 5.24 -5.88 15.08
CA GLY A 16 5.94 -4.65 14.65
C GLY A 16 6.28 -4.51 13.16
N GLY A 17 5.35 -3.95 12.38
CA GLY A 17 5.62 -3.48 11.01
C GLY A 17 5.56 -4.59 9.96
N GLN A 18 4.35 -4.88 9.47
CA GLN A 18 4.18 -5.73 8.28
C GLN A 18 4.90 -5.11 7.10
N GLN A 19 6.01 -5.73 6.72
CA GLN A 19 6.62 -5.49 5.41
C GLN A 19 5.63 -5.93 4.31
N PRO A 20 5.60 -5.22 3.17
CA PRO A 20 4.79 -5.60 2.02
C PRO A 20 4.98 -7.07 1.65
N ILE A 21 3.91 -7.80 1.34
CA ILE A 21 3.98 -9.22 0.98
C ILE A 21 4.61 -9.31 -0.41
N SER A 22 5.93 -9.56 -0.44
CA SER A 22 6.76 -9.50 -1.64
C SER A 22 6.17 -10.31 -2.81
N GLY A 23 5.65 -9.60 -3.81
CA GLY A 23 5.04 -10.18 -5.01
C GLY A 23 3.58 -9.81 -5.28
N SER A 24 2.93 -8.98 -4.44
CA SER A 24 1.57 -8.48 -4.75
C SER A 24 1.59 -7.35 -5.80
N THR A 25 0.57 -7.29 -6.66
CA THR A 25 0.46 -6.25 -7.71
C THR A 25 0.35 -4.85 -7.11
N VAL A 26 -0.32 -4.72 -5.96
CA VAL A 26 -0.45 -3.43 -5.25
C VAL A 26 0.89 -2.96 -4.65
N ASP A 27 1.76 -3.87 -4.21
CA ASP A 27 3.07 -3.48 -3.71
C ASP A 27 4.00 -3.01 -4.83
N HIS A 28 3.86 -3.55 -6.05
CA HIS A 28 4.53 -3.01 -7.24
C HIS A 28 3.97 -1.64 -7.64
N LEU A 29 2.67 -1.42 -7.49
CA LEU A 29 2.06 -0.11 -7.72
C LEU A 29 2.69 0.97 -6.82
N PHE A 30 2.74 0.76 -5.51
CA PHE A 30 3.30 1.75 -4.57
C PHE A 30 4.84 1.84 -4.62
N ARG A 31 5.54 0.72 -4.87
CA ARG A 31 7.02 0.69 -4.92
C ARG A 31 7.59 1.24 -6.21
N ASP A 32 6.98 0.90 -7.34
CA ASP A 32 7.58 1.11 -8.66
C ASP A 32 6.83 2.17 -9.46
N TRP A 33 5.50 2.10 -9.54
CA TRP A 33 4.71 2.98 -10.41
C TRP A 33 4.45 4.36 -9.79
N LEU A 34 3.98 4.42 -8.54
CA LEU A 34 3.61 5.67 -7.88
C LEU A 34 4.79 6.66 -7.75
N PRO A 35 6.05 6.23 -7.49
CA PRO A 35 7.20 7.15 -7.48
C PRO A 35 7.52 7.74 -8.86
N ARG A 36 7.31 6.98 -9.95
CA ARG A 36 7.45 7.51 -11.32
C ARG A 36 6.40 8.58 -11.60
N LEU A 37 5.14 8.31 -11.24
CA LEU A 37 4.06 9.31 -11.36
C LEU A 37 4.34 10.54 -10.49
N LEU A 38 4.91 10.38 -9.29
CA LEU A 38 5.24 11.49 -8.41
C LEU A 38 6.31 12.41 -9.01
N GLU A 39 7.36 11.86 -9.63
CA GLU A 39 8.37 12.66 -10.35
C GLU A 39 7.76 13.37 -11.57
N GLU A 40 6.97 12.66 -12.40
CA GLU A 40 6.24 13.25 -13.53
C GLU A 40 5.28 14.39 -13.12
N LYS A 41 4.71 14.30 -11.91
CA LYS A 41 3.73 15.24 -11.36
C LYS A 41 4.26 16.05 -10.18
N LYS A 42 5.57 16.25 -10.05
CA LYS A 42 6.20 16.89 -8.88
C LYS A 42 5.63 18.26 -8.47
N HIS A 43 5.08 19.01 -9.43
CA HIS A 43 4.38 20.28 -9.15
C HIS A 43 3.16 20.12 -8.20
N LEU A 44 2.59 18.91 -8.07
CA LEU A 44 1.50 18.62 -7.14
C LEU A 44 1.97 18.53 -5.68
N VAL A 45 3.25 18.23 -5.43
CA VAL A 45 3.82 18.15 -4.06
C VAL A 45 3.60 19.48 -3.34
N ASP A 46 4.01 20.57 -3.97
CA ASP A 46 3.93 21.93 -3.42
C ASP A 46 2.50 22.46 -3.26
N VAL A 47 1.53 21.86 -3.96
CA VAL A 47 0.12 22.24 -3.91
C VAL A 47 -0.65 21.43 -2.86
N VAL A 48 -0.46 20.12 -2.82
CA VAL A 48 -1.29 19.20 -2.00
C VAL A 48 -0.81 19.14 -0.55
N LYS A 49 0.51 19.17 -0.29
CA LYS A 49 1.11 19.29 1.06
C LYS A 49 0.43 18.46 2.16
N SER A 50 0.10 17.20 1.84
CA SER A 50 -0.65 16.29 2.71
C SER A 50 0.02 14.92 2.82
N VAL A 51 -0.19 14.24 3.95
CA VAL A 51 0.30 12.89 4.24
C VAL A 51 -0.87 11.91 4.21
N TYR A 52 -0.83 10.98 3.26
CA TYR A 52 -1.82 9.92 3.08
C TYR A 52 -1.25 8.58 3.53
N GLN A 53 -1.89 7.94 4.51
CA GLN A 53 -1.63 6.54 4.83
C GLN A 53 -2.65 5.64 4.14
N TRP A 54 -2.16 4.63 3.44
CA TRP A 54 -2.92 3.63 2.71
C TRP A 54 -2.86 2.30 3.47
N ASN A 55 -3.99 1.85 4.01
CA ASN A 55 -4.15 0.53 4.62
C ASN A 55 -4.82 -0.38 3.57
N ILE A 56 -4.02 -1.14 2.83
CA ILE A 56 -4.55 -2.05 1.80
C ILE A 56 -5.03 -3.33 2.47
N THR A 57 -6.27 -3.68 2.20
CA THR A 57 -6.91 -4.88 2.73
C THR A 57 -7.10 -5.95 1.67
N ARG A 58 -7.10 -7.21 2.09
CA ARG A 58 -7.58 -8.36 1.32
C ARG A 58 -8.45 -9.18 2.26
N ASN A 59 -9.66 -9.54 1.86
CA ASN A 59 -10.62 -10.21 2.74
C ASN A 59 -10.83 -9.49 4.09
N LYS A 60 -10.87 -8.15 4.07
CA LYS A 60 -10.99 -7.25 5.26
C LYS A 60 -9.81 -7.30 6.25
N GLN A 61 -8.74 -8.01 5.96
CA GLN A 61 -7.49 -7.99 6.75
C GLN A 61 -6.47 -7.07 6.09
N ILE A 62 -5.75 -6.25 6.87
CA ILE A 62 -4.66 -5.41 6.33
C ILE A 62 -3.50 -6.32 5.90
N VAL A 63 -3.18 -6.27 4.61
CA VAL A 63 -2.10 -7.05 3.99
C VAL A 63 -0.89 -6.20 3.61
N SER A 64 -1.08 -4.90 3.40
CA SER A 64 0.01 -3.96 3.11
C SER A 64 -0.34 -2.57 3.62
N VAL A 65 0.69 -1.82 4.03
CA VAL A 65 0.55 -0.42 4.45
C VAL A 65 1.59 0.42 3.73
N TRP A 66 1.17 1.54 3.15
CA TRP A 66 2.03 2.47 2.44
C TRP A 66 1.71 3.91 2.84
N THR A 67 2.70 4.79 2.79
CA THR A 67 2.52 6.22 3.03
C THR A 67 3.00 7.03 1.82
N LEU A 68 2.17 7.98 1.40
CA LEU A 68 2.52 9.06 0.48
C LEU A 68 2.59 10.36 1.29
N ASP A 69 3.80 10.86 1.51
CA ASP A 69 4.08 12.11 2.24
C ASP A 69 4.43 13.21 1.25
N LEU A 70 3.51 14.15 1.03
CA LEU A 70 3.71 15.34 0.18
C LEU A 70 4.09 16.58 0.99
N LYS A 71 4.34 16.46 2.31
CA LYS A 71 4.91 17.52 3.15
C LYS A 71 6.43 17.47 3.18
N SER A 72 7.00 16.27 3.02
CA SER A 72 8.44 16.09 2.76
C SER A 72 8.86 16.78 1.44
N PRO A 73 10.01 17.48 1.39
CA PRO A 73 10.50 18.13 0.17
C PRO A 73 10.65 17.14 -0.99
N GLY A 74 10.08 17.47 -2.16
CA GLY A 74 10.03 16.59 -3.33
C GLY A 74 9.01 15.45 -3.24
N GLY A 75 8.37 15.26 -2.08
CA GLY A 75 7.48 14.15 -1.79
C GLY A 75 8.24 12.85 -1.49
N ALA A 76 7.61 11.96 -0.72
CA ALA A 76 8.16 10.66 -0.39
C ALA A 76 7.09 9.56 -0.40
N ILE A 77 7.44 8.38 -0.90
CA ILE A 77 6.62 7.17 -0.84
C ILE A 77 7.41 6.11 -0.09
N TYR A 78 6.81 5.48 0.91
CA TYR A 78 7.46 4.44 1.70
C TYR A 78 6.47 3.42 2.25
N ALA A 79 6.95 2.19 2.43
CA ALA A 79 6.18 1.14 3.09
C ALA A 79 6.07 1.40 4.60
N GLY A 80 4.95 0.99 5.18
CA GLY A 80 4.60 1.18 6.58
C GLY A 80 3.71 2.41 6.83
N ALA A 81 3.29 2.53 8.09
CA ALA A 81 2.47 3.63 8.59
C ALA A 81 3.22 4.97 8.54
N ALA A 82 2.46 6.07 8.55
CA ALA A 82 3.02 7.41 8.43
C ALA A 82 3.93 7.75 9.63
N LYS A 83 5.12 8.30 9.35
CA LYS A 83 6.12 8.70 10.37
C LYS A 83 5.67 9.90 11.21
N VAL A 84 4.71 10.66 10.69
CA VAL A 84 4.01 11.76 11.35
C VAL A 84 2.51 11.47 11.31
N LYS A 85 1.70 12.20 12.07
CA LYS A 85 0.23 12.08 11.99
C LYS A 85 -0.23 12.27 10.54
N PRO A 86 -0.88 11.28 9.90
CA PRO A 86 -1.41 11.43 8.55
C PRO A 86 -2.57 12.42 8.55
N ASP A 87 -2.70 13.19 7.47
CA ASP A 87 -3.84 14.07 7.23
C ASP A 87 -5.06 13.25 6.78
N CYS A 88 -4.82 12.12 6.10
CA CYS A 88 -5.85 11.18 5.69
C CYS A 88 -5.38 9.72 5.84
N CYS A 89 -6.26 8.86 6.38
CA CYS A 89 -6.10 7.41 6.40
C CYS A 89 -7.12 6.78 5.46
N ILE A 90 -6.66 6.14 4.40
CA ILE A 90 -7.49 5.45 3.41
C ILE A 90 -7.38 3.95 3.69
N THR A 91 -8.53 3.29 3.89
CA THR A 91 -8.59 1.84 4.02
C THR A 91 -9.40 1.31 2.83
N ILE A 92 -8.78 0.52 1.98
CA ILE A 92 -9.32 0.10 0.68
C ILE A 92 -8.94 -1.36 0.40
N ASP A 93 -9.78 -2.09 -0.33
CA ASP A 93 -9.42 -3.43 -0.81
C ASP A 93 -8.36 -3.36 -1.93
N GLU A 94 -7.50 -4.36 -2.00
CA GLU A 94 -6.46 -4.49 -3.02
C GLU A 94 -7.01 -4.37 -4.45
N GLU A 95 -8.11 -5.07 -4.77
CA GLU A 95 -8.71 -5.03 -6.12
C GLU A 95 -9.23 -3.62 -6.45
N ALA A 96 -9.94 -3.00 -5.51
CA ALA A 96 -10.44 -1.64 -5.65
C ALA A 96 -9.31 -0.62 -5.78
N SER A 97 -8.19 -0.81 -5.06
CA SER A 97 -7.01 0.05 -5.18
C SER A 97 -6.39 -0.03 -6.58
N LEU A 98 -6.19 -1.24 -7.11
CA LEU A 98 -5.66 -1.45 -8.47
C LEU A 98 -6.59 -0.84 -9.52
N GLY A 99 -7.90 -1.02 -9.37
CA GLY A 99 -8.90 -0.42 -10.26
C GLY A 99 -8.83 1.11 -10.28
N MET A 100 -8.76 1.71 -9.08
CA MET A 100 -8.71 3.16 -8.91
C MET A 100 -7.42 3.77 -9.51
N PHE A 101 -6.25 3.19 -9.22
CA PHE A 101 -4.98 3.73 -9.72
C PHE A 101 -4.74 3.46 -11.21
N THR A 102 -5.37 2.44 -11.79
CA THR A 102 -5.37 2.22 -13.25
C THR A 102 -6.44 3.03 -14.00
N GLY A 103 -7.30 3.76 -13.27
CA GLY A 103 -8.40 4.53 -13.86
C GLY A 103 -9.56 3.68 -14.39
N THR A 104 -9.61 2.40 -14.05
CA THR A 104 -10.70 1.47 -14.43
C THR A 104 -11.85 1.47 -13.43
N LEU A 105 -11.67 2.10 -12.26
CA LEU A 105 -12.69 2.29 -11.22
C LEU A 105 -12.78 3.76 -10.82
N ASP A 106 -14.01 4.25 -10.61
CA ASP A 106 -14.31 5.62 -10.19
C ASP A 106 -14.09 5.78 -8.66
N PRO A 107 -13.11 6.60 -8.20
CA PRO A 107 -12.80 6.76 -6.77
C PRO A 107 -13.97 7.31 -5.94
N ALA A 108 -14.97 7.95 -6.55
CA ALA A 108 -16.16 8.45 -5.85
C ALA A 108 -17.26 7.38 -5.65
N LYS A 109 -17.02 6.14 -6.11
CA LYS A 109 -17.98 5.02 -6.07
C LYS A 109 -17.44 3.75 -5.39
N VAL A 110 -16.30 3.86 -4.69
CA VAL A 110 -15.73 2.82 -3.81
C VAL A 110 -16.58 2.68 -2.53
#